data_AF-A0A1M3IKA5-F1
#
_entry.id   AF-A0A1M3IKA5-F1
#
_cell.length_a   1.000
_cell.length_b   1.000
_cell.length_c   1.000
_cell.angle_alpha   90.00
_cell.angle_beta   90.00
_cell.angle_gamma   90.00
#
_symmetry.space_group_name_H-M   'P 1'
#
loop_
_entity.id
_entity.type
_entity.pdbx_description
1 polymer ?
#
loop_
_entity_poly.entity_id
_entity_poly.type
_entity_poly.pdbx_seq_one_letter_code
_entity_poly.pdbx_strand_id
1 'polypeptide(L)'
;MKFSIGDRIILRESGEEGVVIAYINDQMVEVEVSGLSFPVYMQDIDHPYLKWFTEKTKAKRKGTPPEQLPVEKTKDKMPKLAKGIYLSFLPVFKPDVFEDIVDHIKIYLQNELPQSIYYKYEVTNKHKESLFKLEGKLHGFGHIYLHTLAFDVMNEQPRFAYELTDADSPKHNIVSDTLRMKPQKLFEHISEVLKNNQPVFSYLCTEGFAAQPDKKAEDSFWEVSRKPVSQSKPAKDWRASLPRFELDLHIENLISNTNGMSNGEILHIQLEALQAHLNAVIANKQVHTIIIHGLGKGVLKDEVHKILKQIPEVARFSNDWKARYGFGATEVWFQY
;
A
#
# COMPACT_ATOMS: atom_id res chain seq x y z
N MET A 1 -6.11 56.47 32.40
CA MET A 1 -7.28 56.12 33.22
C MET A 1 -7.54 54.63 33.08
N LYS A 2 -7.87 53.92 34.16
CA LYS A 2 -7.96 52.44 34.16
C LYS A 2 -9.28 51.89 33.59
N PHE A 3 -10.34 52.69 33.55
CA PHE A 3 -11.66 52.31 33.04
C PHE A 3 -12.20 53.40 32.12
N SER A 4 -12.90 53.01 31.05
CA SER A 4 -13.55 53.86 30.04
C SER A 4 -15.07 53.89 30.24
N ILE A 5 -15.74 54.97 29.83
CA ILE A 5 -17.21 55.02 29.76
C ILE A 5 -17.70 53.90 28.82
N GLY A 6 -18.63 53.08 29.29
CA GLY A 6 -19.12 51.88 28.60
C GLY A 6 -18.44 50.58 29.00
N ASP A 7 -17.36 50.62 29.79
CA ASP A 7 -16.71 49.40 30.28
C ASP A 7 -17.59 48.67 31.29
N ARG A 8 -17.67 47.34 31.14
CA ARG A 8 -18.25 46.45 32.14
C ARG A 8 -17.28 46.28 33.28
N ILE A 9 -17.78 46.45 34.49
CA ILE A 9 -17.02 46.42 35.72
C ILE A 9 -17.68 45.53 36.75
N ILE A 10 -16.92 45.14 37.77
CA ILE A 10 -17.45 44.45 38.95
C ILE A 10 -17.08 45.24 40.20
N LEU A 11 -18.07 45.43 41.08
CA LEU A 11 -17.85 46.06 42.38
C LEU A 11 -17.12 45.08 43.29
N ARG A 12 -16.04 45.51 43.92
CA ARG A 12 -15.22 44.64 44.77
C ARG A 12 -15.94 44.23 46.05
N GLU A 13 -16.76 45.10 46.63
CA GLU A 13 -17.49 44.84 47.87
C GLU A 13 -18.74 43.98 47.67
N SER A 14 -19.62 44.35 46.73
CA SER A 14 -20.88 43.62 46.50
C SER A 14 -20.71 42.44 45.52
N GLY A 15 -19.67 42.46 44.69
CA GLY A 15 -19.47 41.47 43.63
C GLY A 15 -20.45 41.60 42.47
N GLU A 16 -21.23 42.69 42.42
CA GLU A 16 -22.23 42.95 41.39
C GLU A 16 -21.60 43.51 40.11
N GLU A 17 -22.15 43.13 38.96
CA GLU A 17 -21.71 43.63 37.65
C GLU A 17 -22.43 44.94 37.30
N GLY A 18 -21.67 45.91 36.82
CA GLY A 18 -22.17 47.21 36.41
C GLY A 18 -21.48 47.76 35.17
N VAL A 19 -21.91 48.94 34.72
CA VAL A 19 -21.32 49.66 33.58
C VAL A 19 -20.95 51.07 34.01
N VAL A 20 -19.76 51.54 33.61
CA VAL A 20 -19.36 52.93 33.84
C VAL A 20 -20.12 53.84 32.87
N ILE A 21 -20.89 54.79 33.39
CA ILE A 21 -21.72 55.70 32.58
C ILE A 21 -21.11 57.10 32.46
N ALA A 22 -20.39 57.58 33.47
CA ALA A 22 -19.77 58.91 33.46
C ALA A 22 -18.57 59.02 34.41
N TYR A 23 -17.70 60.02 34.18
CA TYR A 23 -16.67 60.42 35.14
C TYR A 23 -17.17 61.58 35.98
N ILE A 24 -17.03 61.47 37.30
CA ILE A 24 -17.34 62.57 38.21
C ILE A 24 -16.06 63.39 38.47
N ASN A 25 -14.94 62.71 38.70
CA ASN A 25 -13.60 63.29 38.81
C ASN A 25 -12.51 62.22 38.58
N ASP A 26 -11.24 62.58 38.78
CA ASP A 26 -10.10 61.68 38.55
C ASP A 26 -10.08 60.42 39.45
N GLN A 27 -10.88 60.39 40.52
CA GLN A 27 -10.92 59.31 41.52
C GLN A 27 -12.29 58.60 41.61
N MET A 28 -13.36 59.20 41.07
CA MET A 28 -14.74 58.71 41.16
C MET A 28 -15.41 58.62 39.78
N VAL A 29 -16.09 57.50 39.56
CA VAL A 29 -16.90 57.24 38.37
C VAL A 29 -18.34 56.98 38.78
N GLU A 30 -19.27 57.37 37.92
CA GLU A 30 -20.67 57.00 38.07
C GLU A 30 -20.90 55.66 37.38
N VAL A 31 -21.47 54.71 38.10
CA VAL A 31 -21.69 53.34 37.63
C VAL A 31 -23.16 52.98 37.73
N GLU A 32 -23.66 52.26 36.74
CA GLU A 32 -25.03 51.73 36.71
C GLU A 32 -25.01 50.23 37.00
N VAL A 33 -25.77 49.82 38.02
CA VAL A 33 -25.96 48.42 38.41
C VAL A 33 -27.47 48.15 38.47
N SER A 34 -27.94 47.20 37.65
CA SER A 34 -29.36 46.79 37.61
C SER A 34 -30.37 47.94 37.47
N GLY A 35 -30.02 49.02 36.76
CA GLY A 35 -30.89 50.17 36.50
C GLY A 35 -30.84 51.29 37.55
N LEU A 36 -29.94 51.21 38.54
CA LEU A 36 -29.67 52.26 39.53
C LEU A 36 -28.25 52.81 39.32
N SER A 37 -28.12 54.14 39.21
CA SER A 37 -26.82 54.80 39.11
C SER A 37 -26.37 55.42 40.44
N PHE A 38 -25.09 55.24 40.77
CA PHE A 38 -24.49 55.85 41.95
C PHE A 38 -22.97 56.07 41.77
N PRO A 39 -22.37 57.04 42.50
CA PRO A 39 -20.95 57.31 42.43
C PRO A 39 -20.12 56.27 43.20
N VAL A 40 -19.03 55.77 42.58
CA VAL A 40 -18.12 54.79 43.17
C VAL A 40 -16.66 55.19 42.90
N TYR A 41 -15.77 54.90 43.84
CA TYR A 41 -14.33 55.13 43.66
C TYR A 41 -13.71 54.12 42.70
N MET A 42 -12.80 54.57 41.83
CA MET A 42 -12.14 53.71 40.84
C MET A 42 -11.33 52.54 41.47
N GLN A 43 -10.95 52.65 42.74
CA GLN A 43 -10.20 51.60 43.46
C GLN A 43 -11.07 50.42 43.90
N ASP A 44 -12.39 50.65 44.02
CA ASP A 44 -13.37 49.67 44.50
C ASP A 44 -14.05 48.92 43.33
N ILE A 45 -13.51 49.13 42.13
CA ILE A 45 -13.99 48.60 40.87
C ILE A 45 -12.90 47.75 40.22
N ASP A 46 -13.27 46.59 39.70
CA ASP A 46 -12.35 45.69 38.98
C ASP A 46 -12.94 45.25 37.63
N HIS A 47 -12.10 44.67 36.76
CA HIS A 47 -12.58 44.11 35.51
C HIS A 47 -13.19 42.71 35.70
N PRO A 48 -14.36 42.42 35.10
CA PRO A 48 -15.06 41.14 35.27
C PRO A 48 -14.36 39.95 34.59
N TYR A 49 -13.34 40.20 33.76
CA TYR A 49 -12.66 39.18 32.95
C TYR A 49 -12.11 38.02 33.79
N LEU A 50 -11.61 38.27 35.01
CA LEU A 50 -11.04 37.21 35.86
C LEU A 50 -12.11 36.28 36.46
N LYS A 51 -13.30 36.80 36.80
CA LYS A 51 -14.43 35.97 37.28
C LYS A 51 -15.02 35.13 36.15
N TRP A 52 -15.24 35.71 34.97
CA TRP A 52 -15.76 34.95 33.82
C TRP A 52 -14.82 33.83 33.35
N PHE A 53 -13.50 33.99 33.54
CA PHE A 53 -12.53 32.96 33.21
C PHE A 53 -12.49 31.84 34.26
N THR A 54 -12.64 32.18 35.54
CA THR A 54 -12.60 31.18 36.64
C THR A 54 -13.94 30.46 36.85
N GLU A 55 -15.08 31.07 36.52
CA GLU A 55 -16.40 30.42 36.64
C GLU A 55 -16.75 29.52 35.44
N LYS A 56 -16.25 29.81 34.22
CA LYS A 56 -16.41 28.92 33.06
C LYS A 56 -15.80 27.53 33.25
N THR A 57 -14.88 27.36 34.20
CA THR A 57 -14.25 26.06 34.50
C THR A 57 -15.00 25.24 35.55
N LYS A 58 -15.99 25.82 36.25
CA LYS A 58 -16.81 25.13 37.28
C LYS A 58 -18.25 24.87 36.85
N ALA A 59 -18.57 24.96 35.55
CA ALA A 59 -19.74 24.30 35.03
C ALA A 59 -19.53 22.79 35.14
N LYS A 60 -20.22 22.15 36.10
CA LYS A 60 -20.40 20.70 36.16
C LYS A 60 -20.67 20.22 34.74
N ARG A 61 -19.77 19.40 34.19
CA ARG A 61 -20.03 18.63 32.97
C ARG A 61 -21.30 17.83 33.22
N LYS A 62 -22.45 18.35 32.81
CA LYS A 62 -23.58 17.50 32.44
C LYS A 62 -22.97 16.62 31.36
N GLY A 63 -22.87 15.32 31.63
CA GLY A 63 -22.30 14.38 30.69
C GLY A 63 -22.93 14.66 29.35
N THR A 64 -22.12 15.13 28.40
CA THR A 64 -22.47 15.04 27.00
C THR A 64 -22.85 13.58 26.80
N PRO A 65 -24.02 13.26 26.23
CA PRO A 65 -24.21 11.95 25.63
C PRO A 65 -22.94 11.71 24.81
N PRO A 66 -22.26 10.56 24.98
CA PRO A 66 -20.94 10.33 24.42
C PRO A 66 -20.96 10.93 23.03
N GLU A 67 -20.13 11.96 22.83
CA GLU A 67 -20.01 12.62 21.55
C GLU A 67 -19.77 11.48 20.60
N GLN A 68 -20.80 11.15 19.83
CA GLN A 68 -20.72 10.11 18.84
C GLN A 68 -19.72 10.72 17.88
N LEU A 69 -18.43 10.42 18.09
CA LEU A 69 -17.44 10.39 17.03
C LEU A 69 -18.24 9.91 15.85
N PRO A 70 -18.33 10.69 14.75
CA PRO A 70 -19.10 10.27 13.60
C PRO A 70 -18.64 8.84 13.37
N VAL A 71 -19.52 7.87 13.65
CA VAL A 71 -19.24 6.50 13.31
C VAL A 71 -19.06 6.65 11.83
N GLU A 72 -17.81 6.51 11.37
CA GLU A 72 -17.48 6.55 9.97
C GLU A 72 -18.60 5.75 9.35
N LYS A 73 -19.47 6.39 8.56
CA LYS A 73 -20.59 5.68 7.96
C LYS A 73 -19.88 4.59 7.21
N THR A 74 -19.93 3.37 7.75
CA THR A 74 -19.46 2.17 7.10
C THR A 74 -20.36 2.16 5.91
N LYS A 75 -19.90 2.75 4.80
CA LYS A 75 -20.60 2.74 3.52
C LYS A 75 -21.06 1.30 3.42
N ASP A 76 -22.38 1.11 3.39
CA ASP A 76 -22.98 -0.22 3.37
C ASP A 76 -22.14 -1.04 2.40
N LYS A 77 -21.30 -1.91 2.96
CA LYS A 77 -20.46 -2.76 2.16
C LYS A 77 -21.51 -3.64 1.53
N MET A 78 -21.79 -3.40 0.24
CA MET A 78 -22.54 -4.31 -0.60
C MET A 78 -22.19 -5.72 -0.12
N PRO A 79 -23.17 -6.58 0.23
CA PRO A 79 -22.90 -7.87 0.84
C PRO A 79 -21.85 -8.55 -0.02
N LYS A 80 -20.60 -8.54 0.48
CA LYS A 80 -19.53 -9.18 -0.24
C LYS A 80 -19.93 -10.63 -0.23
N LEU A 81 -20.07 -11.25 -1.40
CA LEU A 81 -20.20 -12.70 -1.47
C LEU A 81 -19.13 -13.26 -0.54
N ALA A 82 -19.54 -14.06 0.46
CA ALA A 82 -18.63 -14.60 1.46
C ALA A 82 -17.68 -15.56 0.73
N LYS A 83 -16.56 -15.03 0.25
CA LYS A 83 -15.62 -15.76 -0.59
C LYS A 83 -14.53 -16.44 0.24
N GLY A 84 -14.35 -16.06 1.51
CA GLY A 84 -13.42 -16.73 2.42
C GLY A 84 -12.71 -15.84 3.42
N ILE A 85 -11.62 -16.37 3.97
CA ILE A 85 -10.67 -15.66 4.83
C ILE A 85 -9.45 -15.30 3.98
N TYR A 86 -8.96 -14.07 4.13
CA TYR A 86 -7.90 -13.50 3.31
C TYR A 86 -6.77 -12.91 4.14
N LEU A 87 -5.54 -13.12 3.68
CA LEU A 87 -4.38 -12.35 4.12
C LEU A 87 -4.14 -11.20 3.14
N SER A 88 -4.32 -9.97 3.60
CA SER A 88 -4.25 -8.76 2.78
C SER A 88 -3.00 -7.96 3.07
N PHE A 89 -2.41 -7.41 2.02
CA PHE A 89 -1.15 -6.68 2.05
C PHE A 89 -1.37 -5.27 1.50
N LEU A 90 -1.03 -4.27 2.30
CA LEU A 90 -1.16 -2.85 1.99
C LEU A 90 0.24 -2.24 1.89
N PRO A 91 0.76 -1.96 0.68
CA PRO A 91 2.01 -1.25 0.52
C PRO A 91 1.85 0.23 0.93
N VAL A 92 2.79 0.73 1.71
CA VAL A 92 2.89 2.14 2.11
C VAL A 92 4.12 2.74 1.45
N PHE A 93 3.91 3.83 0.74
CA PHE A 93 4.93 4.51 -0.05
C PHE A 93 5.49 5.70 0.71
N LYS A 94 6.77 6.01 0.49
CA LYS A 94 7.41 7.24 0.94
C LYS A 94 7.92 8.02 -0.28
N PRO A 95 7.86 9.36 -0.23
CA PRO A 95 8.43 10.19 -1.27
C PRO A 95 9.95 10.06 -1.28
N ASP A 96 10.52 9.80 -2.46
CA ASP A 96 11.96 9.84 -2.71
C ASP A 96 12.27 10.89 -3.79
N VAL A 97 13.56 11.22 -3.96
CA VAL A 97 14.05 12.30 -4.84
C VAL A 97 13.60 12.14 -6.30
N PHE A 98 13.33 10.90 -6.73
CA PHE A 98 12.97 10.58 -8.11
C PHE A 98 11.54 10.03 -8.26
N GLU A 99 11.17 9.02 -7.46
CA GLU A 99 9.84 8.38 -7.49
C GLU A 99 9.44 7.86 -6.10
N ASP A 100 8.14 7.71 -5.85
CA ASP A 100 7.65 7.12 -4.60
C ASP A 100 8.08 5.66 -4.46
N ILE A 101 8.80 5.34 -3.39
CA ILE A 101 9.28 3.97 -3.11
C ILE A 101 8.45 3.32 -2.02
N VAL A 102 8.30 2.00 -2.09
CA VAL A 102 7.63 1.23 -1.04
C VAL A 102 8.53 1.23 0.20
N ASP A 103 8.04 1.80 1.28
CA ASP A 103 8.75 1.84 2.56
C ASP A 103 8.50 0.55 3.36
N HIS A 104 7.22 0.23 3.56
CA HIS A 104 6.79 -0.92 4.34
C HIS A 104 5.44 -1.46 3.86
N ILE A 105 5.14 -2.70 4.22
CA ILE A 105 3.89 -3.37 3.90
C ILE A 105 3.15 -3.68 5.20
N LYS A 106 1.91 -3.20 5.30
CA LYS A 106 1.00 -3.52 6.41
C LYS A 106 0.20 -4.76 6.06
N ILE A 107 0.13 -5.69 7.01
CA ILE A 107 -0.52 -6.98 6.80
C ILE A 107 -1.77 -7.06 7.66
N TYR A 108 -2.87 -7.48 7.05
CA TYR A 108 -4.18 -7.61 7.68
C TYR A 108 -4.73 -9.01 7.45
N LEU A 109 -5.36 -9.57 8.46
CA LEU A 109 -6.21 -10.74 8.31
C LEU A 109 -7.66 -10.28 8.19
N GLN A 110 -8.33 -10.68 7.12
CA GLN A 110 -9.72 -10.33 6.83
C GLN A 110 -10.58 -11.59 6.84
N ASN A 111 -11.61 -11.60 7.66
CA ASN A 111 -12.61 -12.66 7.70
C ASN A 111 -13.87 -12.15 7.00
N GLU A 112 -14.17 -12.66 5.80
CA GLU A 112 -15.44 -12.37 5.12
C GLU A 112 -16.51 -13.45 5.39
N LEU A 113 -16.22 -14.42 6.27
CA LEU A 113 -17.17 -15.43 6.71
C LEU A 113 -17.98 -14.92 7.93
N PRO A 114 -19.22 -15.40 8.12
CA PRO A 114 -20.07 -15.03 9.26
C PRO A 114 -19.59 -15.63 10.59
N GLN A 115 -18.86 -16.74 10.54
CA GLN A 115 -18.35 -17.43 11.73
C GLN A 115 -17.08 -16.77 12.28
N SER A 116 -16.90 -16.86 13.60
CA SER A 116 -15.67 -16.39 14.24
C SER A 116 -14.57 -17.44 14.10
N ILE A 117 -13.32 -17.00 14.02
CA ILE A 117 -12.16 -17.88 13.89
C ILE A 117 -11.14 -17.58 14.98
N TYR A 118 -10.44 -18.61 15.44
CA TYR A 118 -9.16 -18.47 16.10
C TYR A 118 -8.07 -18.50 15.04
N TYR A 119 -7.11 -17.60 15.12
CA TYR A 119 -5.97 -17.57 14.24
C TYR A 119 -4.68 -17.64 15.05
N LYS A 120 -3.70 -18.37 14.52
CA LYS A 120 -2.29 -18.23 14.86
C LYS A 120 -1.56 -17.82 13.61
N TYR A 121 -0.70 -16.83 13.74
CA TYR A 121 0.04 -16.26 12.64
C TYR A 121 1.49 -16.11 13.06
N GLU A 122 2.40 -16.57 12.22
CA GLU A 122 3.83 -16.48 12.44
C GLU A 122 4.56 -16.13 11.15
N VAL A 123 5.51 -15.22 11.25
CA VAL A 123 6.40 -14.85 10.15
C VAL A 123 7.80 -15.30 10.49
N THR A 124 8.40 -16.09 9.60
CA THR A 124 9.79 -16.53 9.72
C THR A 124 10.63 -16.05 8.55
N ASN A 125 11.90 -15.75 8.82
CA ASN A 125 12.85 -15.39 7.76
C ASN A 125 13.43 -16.65 7.07
N LYS A 126 14.25 -16.46 6.02
CA LYS A 126 15.00 -17.55 5.35
C LYS A 126 15.79 -18.44 6.31
N HIS A 127 16.33 -17.85 7.37
CA HIS A 127 17.10 -18.54 8.41
C HIS A 127 16.24 -19.27 9.45
N LYS A 128 14.90 -19.33 9.25
CA LYS A 128 13.91 -19.88 10.18
C LYS A 128 13.84 -19.16 11.53
N GLU A 129 14.38 -17.96 11.61
CA GLU A 129 14.21 -17.08 12.77
C GLU A 129 12.79 -16.50 12.75
N SER A 130 12.11 -16.52 13.89
CA SER A 130 10.76 -15.96 14.05
C SER A 130 10.86 -14.44 14.13
N LEU A 131 10.33 -13.77 13.12
CA LEU A 131 10.29 -12.30 13.02
C LEU A 131 9.09 -11.73 13.79
N PHE A 132 7.97 -12.44 13.75
CA PHE A 132 6.73 -11.99 14.39
C PHE A 132 5.79 -13.17 14.65
N LYS A 133 5.05 -13.11 15.76
CA LYS A 133 4.02 -14.09 16.10
C LYS A 133 2.82 -13.39 16.74
N LEU A 134 1.62 -13.74 16.32
CA LEU A 134 0.37 -13.25 16.89
C LEU A 134 -0.70 -14.35 16.86
N GLU A 135 -1.44 -14.46 17.95
CA GLU A 135 -2.60 -15.34 18.05
C GLU A 135 -3.79 -14.57 18.64
N GLY A 136 -4.99 -14.97 18.25
CA GLY A 136 -6.19 -14.31 18.75
C GLY A 136 -7.47 -14.86 18.15
N LYS A 137 -8.57 -14.20 18.49
CA LYS A 137 -9.90 -14.47 17.93
C LYS A 137 -10.30 -13.33 17.00
N LEU A 138 -10.79 -13.67 15.82
CA LEU A 138 -11.34 -12.74 14.84
C LEU A 138 -12.81 -13.05 14.63
N HIS A 139 -13.66 -12.06 14.86
CA HIS A 139 -15.10 -12.20 14.65
C HIS A 139 -15.46 -12.30 13.15
N GLY A 140 -16.65 -12.82 12.87
CA GLY A 140 -17.22 -12.86 11.53
C GLY A 140 -17.31 -11.46 10.90
N PHE A 141 -17.09 -11.36 9.59
CA PHE A 141 -17.01 -10.10 8.84
C PHE A 141 -16.00 -9.08 9.39
N GLY A 142 -15.09 -9.52 10.27
CA GLY A 142 -14.08 -8.70 10.92
C GLY A 142 -12.78 -8.64 10.13
N HIS A 143 -11.95 -7.66 10.47
CA HIS A 143 -10.57 -7.61 10.02
C HIS A 143 -9.67 -7.17 11.18
N ILE A 144 -8.42 -7.62 11.18
CA ILE A 144 -7.43 -7.26 12.19
C ILE A 144 -6.11 -6.93 11.51
N TYR A 145 -5.46 -5.88 12.01
CA TYR A 145 -4.09 -5.56 11.67
C TYR A 145 -3.16 -6.55 12.40
N LEU A 146 -2.31 -7.26 11.66
CA LEU A 146 -1.38 -8.23 12.22
C LEU A 146 -0.08 -7.52 12.61
N HIS A 147 0.64 -7.00 11.61
CA HIS A 147 1.87 -6.24 11.81
C HIS A 147 2.29 -5.52 10.52
N THR A 148 3.43 -4.82 10.60
CA THR A 148 4.10 -4.18 9.48
C THR A 148 5.43 -4.89 9.22
N LEU A 149 5.80 -5.04 7.95
CA LEU A 149 7.14 -5.46 7.53
C LEU A 149 7.79 -4.39 6.66
N ALA A 150 9.06 -4.12 6.92
CA ALA A 150 9.88 -3.32 6.01
C ALA A 150 10.00 -4.02 4.65
N PHE A 151 10.05 -3.24 3.57
CA PHE A 151 10.17 -3.79 2.22
C PHE A 151 11.45 -4.64 2.04
N ASP A 152 12.54 -4.27 2.71
CA ASP A 152 13.80 -5.04 2.67
C ASP A 152 13.64 -6.47 3.18
N VAL A 153 12.88 -6.64 4.27
CA VAL A 153 12.58 -7.97 4.84
C VAL A 153 11.73 -8.79 3.87
N MET A 154 10.85 -8.14 3.11
CA MET A 154 10.04 -8.82 2.09
C MET A 154 10.90 -9.37 0.94
N ASN A 155 11.99 -8.69 0.58
CA ASN A 155 12.95 -9.16 -0.43
C ASN A 155 13.67 -10.44 0.01
N GLU A 156 13.80 -10.65 1.32
CA GLU A 156 14.36 -11.86 1.90
C GLU A 156 13.42 -13.07 1.84
N GLN A 157 12.24 -12.96 1.22
CA GLN A 157 11.25 -14.05 1.10
C GLN A 157 10.80 -14.62 2.45
N PRO A 158 10.16 -13.78 3.29
CA PRO A 158 9.61 -14.24 4.54
C PRO A 158 8.52 -15.27 4.29
N ARG A 159 8.36 -16.20 5.23
CA ARG A 159 7.32 -17.23 5.22
C ARG A 159 6.24 -16.83 6.18
N PHE A 160 5.02 -16.70 5.67
CA PHE A 160 3.83 -16.35 6.43
C PHE A 160 3.06 -17.63 6.75
N ALA A 161 3.33 -18.21 7.91
CA ALA A 161 2.57 -19.35 8.40
C ALA A 161 1.29 -18.85 9.08
N TYR A 162 0.15 -19.44 8.72
CA TYR A 162 -1.12 -19.18 9.37
C TYR A 162 -1.82 -20.50 9.68
N GLU A 163 -2.48 -20.54 10.83
CA GLU A 163 -3.35 -21.62 11.28
C GLU A 163 -4.67 -20.99 11.69
N LEU A 164 -5.75 -21.39 11.03
CA LEU A 164 -7.10 -20.89 11.23
C LEU A 164 -7.96 -22.04 11.75
N THR A 165 -8.66 -21.79 12.85
CA THR A 165 -9.55 -22.74 13.50
C THR A 165 -10.91 -22.11 13.66
N ASP A 166 -11.95 -22.83 13.26
CA ASP A 166 -13.32 -22.40 13.51
C ASP A 166 -13.60 -22.29 15.03
N ALA A 167 -14.16 -21.16 15.47
CA ALA A 167 -14.51 -20.95 16.88
C ALA A 167 -15.72 -21.77 17.32
N ASP A 168 -16.61 -22.13 16.38
CA ASP A 168 -17.85 -22.87 16.68
C ASP A 168 -17.63 -24.39 16.66
N SER A 169 -16.57 -24.88 15.99
CA SER A 169 -16.21 -26.31 15.92
C SER A 169 -14.70 -26.55 15.99
N PRO A 170 -14.07 -26.34 17.16
CA PRO A 170 -12.61 -26.33 17.32
C PRO A 170 -11.91 -27.68 17.11
N LYS A 171 -12.64 -28.79 16.95
CA LYS A 171 -12.09 -30.15 16.87
C LYS A 171 -11.93 -30.74 15.47
N HIS A 172 -12.54 -30.15 14.43
CA HIS A 172 -12.60 -30.79 13.11
C HIS A 172 -12.18 -29.92 11.93
N ASN A 173 -11.94 -28.62 12.14
CA ASN A 173 -11.79 -27.65 11.06
C ASN A 173 -10.57 -26.74 11.27
N ILE A 174 -9.37 -27.33 11.27
CA ILE A 174 -8.11 -26.58 11.31
C ILE A 174 -7.57 -26.48 9.89
N VAL A 175 -7.35 -25.26 9.41
CA VAL A 175 -6.68 -24.97 8.14
C VAL A 175 -5.35 -24.32 8.45
N SER A 176 -4.25 -24.99 8.11
CA SER A 176 -2.90 -24.46 8.25
C SER A 176 -2.20 -24.45 6.90
N ASP A 177 -1.58 -23.34 6.55
CA ASP A 177 -0.76 -23.23 5.35
C ASP A 177 0.35 -22.19 5.56
N THR A 178 1.36 -22.24 4.69
CA THR A 178 2.48 -21.30 4.71
C THR A 178 2.57 -20.58 3.38
N LEU A 179 2.18 -19.31 3.38
CA LEU A 179 2.33 -18.46 2.22
C LEU A 179 3.80 -18.04 2.09
N ARG A 180 4.42 -18.45 0.98
CA ARG A 180 5.74 -17.98 0.56
C ARG A 180 5.59 -17.07 -0.65
N MET A 181 5.99 -15.82 -0.50
CA MET A 181 5.96 -14.87 -1.60
C MET A 181 7.36 -14.69 -2.20
N LYS A 182 7.49 -14.88 -3.52
CA LYS A 182 8.70 -14.50 -4.25
C LYS A 182 8.68 -12.98 -4.44
N PRO A 183 9.84 -12.29 -4.44
CA PRO A 183 9.89 -10.84 -4.61
C PRO A 183 9.29 -10.40 -5.96
N GLN A 184 9.46 -11.23 -6.99
CA GLN A 184 8.85 -11.04 -8.32
C GLN A 184 7.32 -10.95 -8.25
N LYS A 185 6.66 -11.92 -7.58
CA LYS A 185 5.20 -11.92 -7.42
C LYS A 185 4.70 -10.79 -6.53
N LEU A 186 5.45 -10.46 -5.48
CA LEU A 186 5.14 -9.32 -4.62
C LEU A 186 5.10 -8.02 -5.43
N PHE A 187 6.09 -7.83 -6.31
CA PHE A 187 6.18 -6.66 -7.16
C PHE A 187 5.06 -6.61 -8.23
N GLU A 188 4.74 -7.76 -8.85
CA GLU A 188 3.61 -7.88 -9.76
C GLU A 188 2.32 -7.41 -9.08
N HIS A 189 2.05 -7.89 -7.85
CA HIS A 189 0.86 -7.47 -7.11
C HIS A 189 0.86 -5.99 -6.72
N ILE A 190 2.00 -5.43 -6.28
CA ILE A 190 2.09 -4.00 -5.97
C ILE A 190 1.86 -3.16 -7.25
N SER A 191 2.39 -3.61 -8.39
CA SER A 191 2.18 -2.96 -9.70
C SER A 191 0.73 -3.04 -10.16
N GLU A 192 0.07 -4.19 -9.98
CA GLU A 192 -1.36 -4.37 -10.26
C GLU A 192 -2.21 -3.46 -9.39
N VAL A 193 -1.88 -3.35 -8.10
CA VAL A 193 -2.55 -2.49 -7.12
C VAL A 193 -2.45 -1.02 -7.55
N LEU A 194 -1.25 -0.56 -7.95
CA LEU A 194 -1.05 0.80 -8.47
C LEU A 194 -1.78 1.03 -9.80
N LYS A 195 -1.69 0.08 -10.74
CA LYS A 195 -2.31 0.20 -12.08
C LYS A 195 -3.84 0.21 -12.01
N ASN A 196 -4.41 -0.62 -11.14
CA ASN A 196 -5.85 -0.76 -10.97
C ASN A 196 -6.41 0.22 -9.92
N ASN A 197 -5.57 1.10 -9.37
CA ASN A 197 -5.90 2.02 -8.29
C ASN A 197 -6.58 1.33 -7.09
N GLN A 198 -6.12 0.12 -6.80
CA GLN A 198 -6.52 -0.63 -5.61
C GLN A 198 -5.54 -0.28 -4.48
N PRO A 199 -5.97 -0.31 -3.21
CA PRO A 199 -5.06 -0.05 -2.10
C PRO A 199 -4.36 -1.33 -1.62
N VAL A 200 -4.94 -2.50 -1.84
CA VAL A 200 -4.47 -3.78 -1.27
C VAL A 200 -4.54 -4.91 -2.29
N PHE A 201 -3.66 -5.89 -2.13
CA PHE A 201 -3.80 -7.21 -2.74
C PHE A 201 -3.99 -8.26 -1.64
N SER A 202 -4.74 -9.32 -1.96
CA SER A 202 -5.19 -10.29 -0.97
C SER A 202 -4.96 -11.72 -1.46
N TYR A 203 -4.54 -12.59 -0.55
CA TYR A 203 -4.40 -14.02 -0.76
C TYR A 203 -5.51 -14.77 -0.02
N LEU A 204 -6.22 -15.65 -0.73
CA LEU A 204 -7.24 -16.50 -0.15
C LEU A 204 -6.58 -17.58 0.71
N CYS A 205 -6.91 -17.59 2.00
CA CYS A 205 -6.45 -18.61 2.94
C CYS A 205 -7.38 -19.83 2.92
N THR A 206 -8.68 -19.60 2.96
CA THR A 206 -9.70 -20.64 2.86
C THR A 206 -11.05 -20.07 2.47
N GLU A 207 -11.81 -20.79 1.65
CA GLU A 207 -13.20 -20.45 1.29
C GLU A 207 -14.20 -20.90 2.37
N GLY A 208 -13.77 -21.82 3.26
CA GLY A 208 -14.60 -22.36 4.31
C GLY A 208 -13.95 -23.52 5.05
N PHE A 209 -14.57 -23.89 6.16
CA PHE A 209 -14.13 -25.00 6.99
C PHE A 209 -14.93 -26.25 6.61
N ALA A 210 -14.54 -26.91 5.52
CA ALA A 210 -15.11 -28.21 5.18
C ALA A 210 -14.55 -29.27 6.14
N ALA A 211 -15.42 -30.02 6.82
CA ALA A 211 -15.03 -31.20 7.57
C ALA A 211 -14.32 -32.16 6.62
N GLN A 212 -13.04 -32.45 6.85
CA GLN A 212 -12.29 -33.37 5.99
C GLN A 212 -12.96 -34.74 5.99
N PRO A 213 -13.34 -35.31 4.83
CA PRO A 213 -13.43 -36.76 4.74
C PRO A 213 -12.01 -37.32 4.72
N ASP A 214 -11.78 -38.33 5.54
CA ASP A 214 -10.54 -39.09 5.63
C ASP A 214 -9.96 -39.43 4.25
N LYS A 215 -8.64 -39.28 4.13
CA LYS A 215 -7.85 -39.77 3.00
C LYS A 215 -8.16 -41.25 2.74
N LYS A 216 -8.85 -41.54 1.64
CA LYS A 216 -8.64 -42.77 0.88
C LYS A 216 -8.32 -42.39 -0.55
N ALA A 217 -7.17 -42.89 -1.00
CA ALA A 217 -6.83 -42.97 -2.40
C ALA A 217 -7.86 -43.84 -3.10
N GLU A 218 -8.44 -43.34 -4.18
CA GLU A 218 -8.83 -44.10 -5.38
C GLU A 218 -9.30 -43.10 -6.45
N ASP A 219 -8.41 -42.92 -7.43
CA ASP A 219 -8.63 -42.86 -8.87
C ASP A 219 -9.82 -42.12 -9.49
N SER A 220 -9.43 -41.33 -10.51
CA SER A 220 -10.22 -40.95 -11.69
C SER A 220 -11.17 -39.77 -11.52
N PHE A 221 -10.71 -38.57 -11.86
CA PHE A 221 -11.39 -37.72 -12.85
C PHE A 221 -10.37 -36.72 -13.40
N TRP A 222 -9.73 -37.10 -14.51
CA TRP A 222 -9.11 -36.12 -15.38
C TRP A 222 -10.25 -35.39 -16.09
N GLU A 223 -10.53 -34.14 -15.73
CA GLU A 223 -11.09 -33.22 -16.71
C GLU A 223 -9.90 -32.54 -17.38
N VAL A 224 -9.54 -33.06 -18.55
CA VAL A 224 -8.69 -32.36 -19.51
C VAL A 224 -9.50 -31.12 -19.91
N SER A 225 -9.23 -30.04 -19.19
CA SER A 225 -9.44 -28.70 -19.71
C SER A 225 -8.61 -28.62 -20.99
N ARG A 226 -9.31 -28.78 -22.12
CA ARG A 226 -8.76 -28.56 -23.45
C ARG A 226 -8.15 -27.17 -23.45
N LYS A 227 -6.82 -27.11 -23.60
CA LYS A 227 -6.15 -25.86 -23.97
C LYS A 227 -6.92 -25.28 -25.15
N PRO A 228 -7.33 -24.00 -25.13
CA PRO A 228 -7.78 -23.38 -26.36
C PRO A 228 -6.60 -23.46 -27.33
N VAL A 229 -6.83 -24.10 -28.47
CA VAL A 229 -5.92 -24.09 -29.61
C VAL A 229 -5.62 -22.62 -29.88
N SER A 230 -4.38 -22.21 -29.63
CA SER A 230 -3.95 -20.86 -29.99
C SER A 230 -4.09 -20.75 -31.49
N GLN A 231 -5.06 -19.96 -31.95
CA GLN A 231 -5.06 -19.47 -33.31
C GLN A 231 -3.73 -18.76 -33.49
N SER A 232 -2.93 -19.28 -34.42
CA SER A 232 -1.66 -18.71 -34.85
C SER A 232 -1.89 -17.23 -35.18
N LYS A 233 -1.42 -16.35 -34.30
CA LYS A 233 -1.28 -14.95 -34.66
C LYS A 233 -0.25 -14.88 -35.80
N PRO A 234 -0.51 -14.16 -36.89
CA PRO A 234 0.47 -14.01 -37.95
C PRO A 234 1.75 -13.42 -37.36
N ALA A 235 2.90 -13.98 -37.77
CA ALA A 235 4.22 -13.50 -37.35
C ALA A 235 4.30 -12.00 -37.61
N LYS A 236 4.43 -11.22 -36.53
CA LYS A 236 4.59 -9.78 -36.64
C LYS A 236 6.03 -9.53 -37.08
N ASP A 237 6.20 -9.24 -38.36
CA ASP A 237 7.49 -8.99 -38.98
C ASP A 237 8.23 -7.86 -38.24
N TRP A 238 9.19 -8.23 -37.40
CA TRP A 238 9.92 -7.30 -36.54
C TRP A 238 10.80 -6.35 -37.37
N ARG A 239 11.09 -6.72 -38.63
CA ARG A 239 11.88 -5.93 -39.58
C ARG A 239 11.11 -4.72 -40.15
N ALA A 240 9.78 -4.66 -40.00
CA ALA A 240 8.94 -3.64 -40.64
C ALA A 240 8.36 -2.57 -39.69
N SER A 241 8.69 -2.60 -38.39
CA SER A 241 8.16 -1.62 -37.43
C SER A 241 9.19 -0.55 -37.10
N LEU A 242 8.76 0.72 -37.09
CA LEU A 242 9.46 1.87 -36.52
C LEU A 242 10.28 1.49 -35.27
N PRO A 243 11.47 2.10 -35.07
CA PRO A 243 12.40 1.69 -34.01
C PRO A 243 11.70 1.81 -32.65
N ARG A 244 11.37 0.65 -32.08
CA ARG A 244 10.70 0.57 -30.78
C ARG A 244 11.75 0.82 -29.71
N PHE A 245 11.37 1.53 -28.65
CA PHE A 245 12.25 1.74 -27.48
C PHE A 245 12.63 0.43 -26.77
N GLU A 246 11.95 -0.67 -27.07
CA GLU A 246 12.13 -1.98 -26.43
C GLU A 246 12.22 -3.10 -27.46
N LEU A 247 13.21 -3.98 -27.29
CA LEU A 247 13.40 -5.22 -28.05
C LEU A 247 13.25 -6.42 -27.12
N ASP A 248 12.32 -7.33 -27.45
CA ASP A 248 12.18 -8.61 -26.75
C ASP A 248 12.86 -9.73 -27.55
N LEU A 249 13.92 -10.30 -26.97
CA LEU A 249 14.71 -11.38 -27.58
C LEU A 249 14.16 -12.77 -27.27
N HIS A 250 13.07 -12.95 -26.52
CA HIS A 250 12.47 -14.27 -26.35
C HIS A 250 12.10 -14.86 -27.72
N ILE A 251 12.50 -16.11 -27.99
CA ILE A 251 12.42 -16.71 -29.32
C ILE A 251 10.98 -16.77 -29.85
N GLU A 252 10.01 -16.89 -28.95
CA GLU A 252 8.57 -16.90 -29.24
C GLU A 252 8.08 -15.57 -29.83
N ASN A 253 8.81 -14.47 -29.58
CA ASN A 253 8.52 -13.16 -30.15
C ASN A 253 9.23 -12.92 -31.49
N LEU A 254 10.25 -13.71 -31.82
CA LEU A 254 11.04 -13.58 -33.04
C LEU A 254 10.53 -14.47 -34.16
N ILE A 255 10.13 -15.71 -33.85
CA ILE A 255 9.63 -16.69 -34.82
C ILE A 255 8.46 -17.51 -34.26
N SER A 256 7.57 -17.96 -35.15
CA SER A 256 6.34 -18.65 -34.76
C SER A 256 6.50 -20.16 -34.52
N ASN A 257 7.59 -20.78 -34.97
CA ASN A 257 7.82 -22.22 -34.81
C ASN A 257 9.29 -22.49 -34.46
N THR A 258 9.51 -23.12 -33.31
CA THR A 258 10.83 -23.46 -32.77
C THR A 258 11.09 -24.97 -32.72
N ASN A 259 10.16 -25.79 -33.22
CA ASN A 259 10.26 -27.25 -33.14
C ASN A 259 11.48 -27.77 -33.90
N GLY A 260 12.34 -28.53 -33.19
CA GLY A 260 13.52 -29.17 -33.76
C GLY A 260 14.77 -28.29 -33.80
N MET A 261 14.70 -27.03 -33.35
CA MET A 261 15.87 -26.15 -33.30
C MET A 261 16.77 -26.50 -32.11
N SER A 262 18.07 -26.48 -32.36
CA SER A 262 19.08 -26.55 -31.31
C SER A 262 19.17 -25.23 -30.53
N ASN A 263 19.67 -25.30 -29.31
CA ASN A 263 19.91 -24.10 -28.49
C ASN A 263 20.85 -23.09 -29.17
N GLY A 264 21.79 -23.57 -30.00
CA GLY A 264 22.71 -22.71 -30.75
C GLY A 264 22.02 -21.94 -31.88
N GLU A 265 21.09 -22.58 -32.59
CA GLU A 265 20.30 -21.93 -33.63
C GLU A 265 19.34 -20.89 -33.05
N ILE A 266 18.72 -21.20 -31.91
CA ILE A 266 17.87 -20.24 -31.18
C ILE A 266 18.68 -19.01 -30.79
N LEU A 267 19.86 -19.21 -30.18
CA LEU A 267 20.74 -18.12 -29.79
C LEU A 267 21.17 -17.28 -31.01
N HIS A 268 21.50 -17.91 -32.13
CA HIS A 268 21.90 -17.21 -33.35
C HIS A 268 20.80 -16.25 -33.85
N ILE A 269 19.54 -16.73 -33.89
CA ILE A 269 18.39 -15.90 -34.31
C ILE A 269 18.18 -14.72 -33.37
N GLN A 270 18.35 -14.92 -32.07
CA GLN A 270 18.23 -13.85 -31.07
C GLN A 270 19.32 -12.77 -31.27
N LEU A 271 20.55 -13.16 -31.57
CA LEU A 271 21.64 -12.22 -31.82
C LEU A 271 21.49 -11.49 -33.15
N GLU A 272 20.95 -12.14 -34.18
CA GLU A 272 20.64 -11.48 -35.46
C GLU A 272 19.58 -10.39 -35.27
N ALA A 273 18.52 -10.69 -34.50
CA ALA A 273 17.48 -9.72 -34.16
C ALA A 273 18.04 -8.54 -33.35
N LEU A 274 18.94 -8.82 -32.40
CA LEU A 274 19.64 -7.78 -31.63
C LEU A 274 20.44 -6.85 -32.55
N GLN A 275 21.25 -7.40 -33.45
CA GLN A 275 22.12 -6.61 -34.31
C GLN A 275 21.31 -5.67 -35.22
N ALA A 276 20.25 -6.20 -35.84
CA ALA A 276 19.39 -5.42 -36.70
C ALA A 276 18.65 -4.31 -35.94
N HIS A 277 18.23 -4.58 -34.69
CA HIS A 277 17.64 -3.56 -33.82
C HIS A 277 18.63 -2.45 -33.48
N LEU A 278 19.86 -2.80 -33.06
CA LEU A 278 20.89 -1.81 -32.73
C LEU A 278 21.25 -0.94 -33.93
N ASN A 279 21.34 -1.53 -35.13
CA ASN A 279 21.54 -0.78 -36.37
C ASN A 279 20.40 0.22 -36.61
N ALA A 280 19.14 -0.17 -36.35
CA ALA A 280 17.99 0.71 -36.48
C ALA A 280 18.01 1.84 -35.43
N VAL A 281 18.33 1.55 -34.17
CA VAL A 281 18.45 2.53 -33.09
C VAL A 281 19.52 3.58 -33.41
N ILE A 282 20.69 3.15 -33.89
CA ILE A 282 21.80 4.03 -34.29
C ILE A 282 21.45 4.86 -35.52
N ALA A 283 20.89 4.26 -36.56
CA ALA A 283 20.49 4.98 -37.77
C ALA A 283 19.44 6.07 -37.48
N ASN A 284 18.57 5.85 -36.50
CA ASN A 284 17.55 6.80 -36.07
C ASN A 284 18.00 7.73 -34.94
N LYS A 285 19.28 7.68 -34.53
CA LYS A 285 19.86 8.47 -33.43
C LYS A 285 19.05 8.42 -32.13
N GLN A 286 18.55 7.25 -31.76
CA GLN A 286 17.80 7.08 -30.52
C GLN A 286 18.72 7.14 -29.29
N VAL A 287 18.37 8.00 -28.33
CA VAL A 287 19.20 8.25 -27.12
C VAL A 287 19.27 7.02 -26.20
N HIS A 288 18.24 6.17 -26.21
CA HIS A 288 18.20 4.97 -25.36
C HIS A 288 17.35 3.85 -25.97
N THR A 289 17.64 2.61 -25.59
CA THR A 289 16.80 1.42 -25.87
C THR A 289 16.88 0.41 -24.72
N ILE A 290 15.87 -0.44 -24.60
CA ILE A 290 15.83 -1.56 -23.65
C ILE A 290 15.88 -2.89 -24.43
N ILE A 291 16.76 -3.79 -24.01
CA ILE A 291 16.89 -5.14 -24.58
C ILE A 291 16.47 -6.16 -23.53
N ILE A 292 15.42 -6.93 -23.79
CA ILE A 292 14.89 -7.96 -22.89
C ILE A 292 15.44 -9.31 -23.33
N HIS A 293 16.33 -9.89 -22.52
CA HIS A 293 16.98 -11.19 -22.79
C HIS A 293 16.53 -12.30 -21.82
N GLY A 294 15.69 -11.97 -20.84
CA GLY A 294 15.19 -12.92 -19.84
C GLY A 294 16.23 -13.26 -18.75
N LEU A 295 15.78 -13.98 -17.71
CA LEU A 295 16.60 -14.27 -16.52
C LEU A 295 17.49 -15.51 -16.65
N GLY A 296 17.17 -16.43 -17.57
CA GLY A 296 17.65 -17.81 -17.72
C GLY A 296 18.98 -18.23 -17.06
N LYS A 297 19.93 -18.74 -17.85
CA LYS A 297 21.27 -19.14 -17.37
C LYS A 297 22.33 -18.03 -17.55
N GLY A 298 21.93 -16.86 -18.04
CA GLY A 298 22.83 -15.74 -18.34
C GLY A 298 23.51 -15.77 -19.71
N VAL A 299 23.47 -16.89 -20.45
CA VAL A 299 24.18 -17.02 -21.74
C VAL A 299 23.81 -15.92 -22.75
N LEU A 300 22.52 -15.66 -22.96
CA LEU A 300 22.07 -14.61 -23.88
C LEU A 300 22.43 -13.20 -23.38
N LYS A 301 22.33 -12.96 -22.07
CA LYS A 301 22.76 -11.69 -21.45
C LYS A 301 24.23 -11.42 -21.72
N ASP A 302 25.08 -12.42 -21.48
CA ASP A 302 26.53 -12.27 -21.61
C ASP A 302 26.90 -11.97 -23.06
N GLU A 303 26.23 -12.61 -24.02
CA GLU A 303 26.46 -12.36 -25.44
C GLU A 303 25.95 -10.98 -25.89
N VAL A 304 24.78 -10.55 -25.41
CA VAL A 304 24.29 -9.17 -25.60
C VAL A 304 25.33 -8.16 -25.09
N HIS A 305 25.85 -8.38 -23.87
CA HIS A 305 26.84 -7.48 -23.26
C HIS A 305 28.17 -7.46 -24.01
N LYS A 306 28.60 -8.57 -24.63
CA LYS A 306 29.78 -8.60 -25.50
C LYS A 306 29.58 -7.72 -26.73
N ILE A 307 28.43 -7.86 -27.41
CA ILE A 307 28.12 -7.07 -28.61
C ILE A 307 28.05 -5.58 -28.27
N LEU A 308 27.36 -5.21 -27.19
CA LEU A 308 27.22 -3.81 -26.77
C LEU A 308 28.57 -3.13 -26.50
N LYS A 309 29.55 -3.85 -25.94
CA LYS A 309 30.91 -3.33 -25.70
C LYS A 309 31.70 -3.04 -26.98
N GLN A 310 31.32 -3.63 -28.10
CA GLN A 310 32.02 -3.46 -29.39
C GLN A 310 31.47 -2.28 -30.20
N ILE A 311 30.33 -1.72 -29.81
CA ILE A 311 29.66 -0.66 -30.54
C ILE A 311 30.13 0.70 -30.00
N PRO A 312 30.79 1.54 -30.81
CA PRO A 312 31.36 2.81 -30.35
C PRO A 312 30.29 3.83 -29.93
N GLU A 313 29.09 3.77 -30.50
CA GLU A 313 27.97 4.66 -30.16
C GLU A 313 27.35 4.36 -28.80
N VAL A 314 27.65 3.21 -28.17
CA VAL A 314 27.14 2.85 -26.86
C VAL A 314 27.94 3.58 -25.78
N ALA A 315 27.34 4.60 -25.17
CA ALA A 315 27.97 5.38 -24.11
C ALA A 315 28.02 4.60 -22.78
N ARG A 316 26.90 3.96 -22.43
CA ARG A 316 26.80 3.10 -21.25
C ARG A 316 25.66 2.11 -21.42
N PHE A 317 25.77 0.98 -20.75
CA PHE A 317 24.65 0.07 -20.57
C PHE A 317 24.64 -0.46 -19.15
N SER A 318 23.45 -0.76 -18.65
CA SER A 318 23.28 -1.32 -17.32
C SER A 318 22.23 -2.42 -17.33
N ASN A 319 22.50 -3.47 -16.56
CA ASN A 319 21.50 -4.47 -16.18
C ASN A 319 21.18 -4.26 -14.70
N ASP A 320 20.70 -3.06 -14.40
CA ASP A 320 20.12 -2.74 -13.11
C ASP A 320 18.73 -3.38 -13.00
N TRP A 321 18.31 -3.56 -11.77
CA TRP A 321 16.98 -4.08 -11.50
C TRP A 321 15.92 -3.12 -12.04
N LYS A 322 15.00 -3.63 -12.87
CA LYS A 322 13.87 -2.87 -13.41
C LYS A 322 12.53 -3.44 -12.98
N ALA A 323 11.62 -2.57 -12.58
CA ALA A 323 10.21 -2.88 -12.28
C ALA A 323 9.56 -3.83 -13.30
N ARG A 324 9.69 -3.55 -14.60
CA ARG A 324 9.04 -4.34 -15.67
C ARG A 324 9.75 -5.64 -16.06
N TYR A 325 11.06 -5.78 -15.80
CA TYR A 325 11.88 -6.85 -16.40
C TYR A 325 12.84 -7.55 -15.42
N GLY A 326 12.88 -7.14 -14.15
CA GLY A 326 13.88 -7.59 -13.18
C GLY A 326 15.31 -7.33 -13.67
N PHE A 327 16.19 -8.33 -13.55
CA PHE A 327 17.52 -8.37 -14.18
C PHE A 327 17.51 -8.99 -15.60
N GLY A 328 16.31 -9.20 -16.15
CA GLY A 328 16.10 -9.83 -17.45
C GLY A 328 16.17 -8.85 -18.62
N ALA A 329 16.51 -7.58 -18.36
CA ALA A 329 16.71 -6.59 -19.39
C ALA A 329 17.99 -5.78 -19.18
N THR A 330 18.54 -5.30 -20.28
CA THR A 330 19.69 -4.40 -20.31
C THR A 330 19.24 -3.09 -20.95
N GLU A 331 19.43 -1.98 -20.24
CA GLU A 331 19.22 -0.65 -20.78
C GLU A 331 20.51 -0.13 -21.38
N VAL A 332 20.41 0.48 -22.55
CA VAL A 332 21.54 0.97 -23.33
C VAL A 332 21.28 2.43 -23.66
N TRP A 333 22.27 3.28 -23.40
CA TRP A 333 22.26 4.69 -23.74
C TRP A 333 23.33 4.95 -24.80
N PHE A 334 22.95 5.72 -25.82
CA PHE A 334 23.81 6.03 -26.95
C PHE A 334 24.27 7.48 -26.92
N GLN A 335 25.45 7.73 -27.49
CA GLN A 335 26.01 9.05 -27.71
C GLN A 335 26.49 9.13 -29.17
N TYR A 336 26.10 10.19 -29.87
CA TYR A 336 26.34 10.40 -31.30
C TYR A 336 27.17 11.65 -31.58
#